data_AF-E9F1J8-F1
#
_entry.id   AF-E9F1J8-F1
#
_cell.length_a   1.000
_cell.length_b   1.000
_cell.length_c   1.000
_cell.angle_alpha   90.00
_cell.angle_beta   90.00
_cell.angle_gamma   90.00
#
_symmetry.space_group_name_H-M   'P 1'
#
loop_
_entity.id
_entity.type
_entity.pdbx_description
1 polymer ?
#
loop_
_entity_poly.entity_id
_entity_poly.type
_entity_poly.pdbx_seq_one_letter_code
_entity_poly.pdbx_strand_id
1 'polypeptide(L)'
;MSLVAQFLTQINQYVRLQQGDNLRAWLQVEPNSAKSYYDMAAELRAKFNTASGLEAAIDTHLPVDDDVPDGQAAAWPSFQSFMKDYLTLWRDINYDDLLGTHELLTALVNSCGTAFTHPTYGAMLLQASMSFSVTLARFTLQLNRRPDLTRRIRSVDEDSGGKSVAESSAEIIQKIFTTCLTDRSVGRVPEGKKVGVYMFANLVLKLLFACRRTNLAKMIFVNISTISPPLSLYPASQRVTFLYYLGRFNLSNQHYQRAALCLEQAYLQTPPPLVSHRTNILTYLIPCNILLGRFPSNLLMQRPEAATLKSVFVPLCEAVRSGNFIQFQHHLATHETWLFEKGLLLALTHRLRPLLWRSLARKTFVLTYVPPADASSRKAATLDISHLHAAAVYVQRRLEGWIHYHPNARGRPSSQANPLFMRAVTNNVQESAETTLVPPPRGPTKLRPNEGLIWGNAEITLDDVEMVVATLVQQGLMHGFVAHGQARFAIIGAKAKGPVVAGWPVVWQAIQERRYEEDFDINEVPGWVKG
;
A
#
# COMPACT_ATOMS: atom_id res chain seq x y z
N MET A 1 -54.13 -9.22 -5.65
CA MET A 1 -53.23 -8.15 -5.14
C MET A 1 -52.02 -8.10 -6.07
N SER A 2 -51.56 -6.91 -6.48
CA SER A 2 -50.42 -6.80 -7.42
C SER A 2 -49.11 -7.30 -6.78
N LEU A 3 -48.11 -7.73 -7.56
CA LEU A 3 -46.86 -8.25 -6.99
C LEU A 3 -46.14 -7.15 -6.18
N VAL A 4 -46.18 -5.91 -6.66
CA VAL A 4 -45.61 -4.75 -5.97
C VAL A 4 -46.33 -4.50 -4.64
N ALA A 5 -47.67 -4.57 -4.61
CA ALA A 5 -48.45 -4.41 -3.38
C ALA A 5 -48.17 -5.51 -2.36
N GLN A 6 -48.07 -6.77 -2.80
CA GLN A 6 -47.70 -7.90 -1.94
C GLN A 6 -46.31 -7.70 -1.34
N PHE A 7 -45.34 -7.31 -2.17
CA PHE A 7 -43.97 -7.04 -1.73
C PHE A 7 -43.92 -5.92 -0.68
N LEU A 8 -44.55 -4.76 -0.96
CA LEU A 8 -44.58 -3.63 -0.04
C LEU A 8 -45.29 -3.96 1.27
N THR A 9 -46.41 -4.69 1.22
CA THR A 9 -47.14 -5.13 2.42
C THR A 9 -46.27 -6.06 3.28
N GLN A 10 -45.52 -6.96 2.65
CA GLN A 10 -44.60 -7.85 3.38
C GLN A 10 -43.43 -7.08 4.00
N ILE A 11 -42.84 -6.13 3.26
CA ILE A 11 -41.80 -5.24 3.80
C ILE A 11 -42.34 -4.46 5.00
N ASN A 12 -43.55 -3.90 4.91
CA ASN A 12 -44.19 -3.20 6.01
C ASN A 12 -44.37 -4.10 7.24
N GLN A 13 -44.78 -5.36 7.05
CA GLN A 13 -44.88 -6.33 8.15
C GLN A 13 -43.52 -6.56 8.84
N TYR A 14 -42.44 -6.71 8.07
CA TYR A 14 -41.10 -6.85 8.65
C TYR A 14 -40.62 -5.58 9.35
N VAL A 15 -40.99 -4.40 8.85
CA VAL A 15 -40.72 -3.13 9.52
C VAL A 15 -41.44 -3.09 10.87
N ARG A 16 -42.75 -3.36 10.89
CA ARG A 16 -43.56 -3.39 12.12
C ARG A 16 -43.02 -4.34 13.18
N LEU A 17 -42.56 -5.51 12.75
CA LEU A 17 -41.98 -6.53 13.63
C LEU A 17 -40.48 -6.32 13.93
N GLN A 18 -39.87 -5.25 13.42
CA GLN A 18 -38.46 -4.92 13.59
C GLN A 18 -37.48 -6.02 13.11
N GLN A 19 -37.86 -6.76 12.07
CA GLN A 19 -37.13 -7.94 11.57
C GLN A 19 -36.08 -7.56 10.52
N GLY A 20 -34.95 -6.97 10.96
CA GLY A 20 -33.86 -6.54 10.08
C GLY A 20 -33.26 -7.65 9.20
N ASP A 21 -33.15 -8.88 9.71
CA ASP A 21 -32.63 -10.01 8.93
C ASP A 21 -33.57 -10.42 7.78
N ASN A 22 -34.89 -10.36 8.01
CA ASN A 22 -35.88 -10.64 6.97
C ASN A 22 -35.92 -9.52 5.94
N LEU A 23 -35.80 -8.25 6.36
CA LEU A 23 -35.64 -7.12 5.44
C LEU A 23 -34.42 -7.33 4.55
N ARG A 24 -33.27 -7.72 5.12
CA ARG A 24 -32.07 -8.04 4.36
C ARG A 24 -32.29 -9.17 3.35
N ALA A 25 -32.98 -10.24 3.75
CA ALA A 25 -33.24 -11.39 2.90
C ALA A 25 -34.17 -11.05 1.72
N TRP A 26 -35.12 -10.13 1.92
CA TRP A 26 -36.07 -9.70 0.90
C TRP A 26 -35.56 -8.56 0.01
N LEU A 27 -34.66 -7.72 0.50
CA LEU A 27 -34.08 -6.61 -0.27
C LEU A 27 -32.81 -7.08 -1.00
N GLN A 28 -32.99 -7.90 -2.03
CA GLN A 28 -31.91 -8.44 -2.87
C GLN A 28 -31.66 -7.57 -4.11
N VAL A 29 -30.41 -7.52 -4.57
CA VAL A 29 -29.98 -6.74 -5.76
C VAL A 29 -29.03 -7.57 -6.63
N GLU A 30 -28.96 -8.89 -6.42
CA GLU A 30 -28.02 -9.74 -7.14
C GLU A 30 -28.62 -10.25 -8.46
N PRO A 31 -27.80 -10.46 -9.51
CA PRO A 31 -28.28 -11.01 -10.79
C PRO A 31 -28.86 -12.42 -10.70
N ASN A 32 -28.66 -13.12 -9.57
CA ASN A 32 -29.16 -14.47 -9.34
C ASN A 32 -30.37 -14.47 -8.40
N SER A 33 -31.07 -13.34 -8.27
CA SER A 33 -32.27 -13.23 -7.43
C SER A 33 -33.39 -14.13 -7.97
N ALA A 34 -34.36 -14.48 -7.12
CA ALA A 34 -35.46 -15.37 -7.50
C ALA A 34 -36.30 -14.79 -8.65
N LYS A 35 -36.94 -15.69 -9.44
CA LYS A 35 -37.79 -15.33 -10.58
C LYS A 35 -38.87 -14.29 -10.23
N SER A 36 -39.39 -14.35 -9.01
CA SER A 36 -40.38 -13.39 -8.48
C SER A 36 -39.95 -11.92 -8.59
N TYR A 37 -38.65 -11.61 -8.45
CA TYR A 37 -38.15 -10.24 -8.60
C TYR A 37 -38.18 -9.77 -10.06
N TYR A 38 -37.91 -10.67 -11.01
CA TYR A 38 -38.01 -10.38 -12.44
C TYR A 38 -39.46 -10.23 -12.90
N ASP A 39 -40.37 -11.03 -12.35
CA ASP A 39 -41.80 -10.90 -12.60
C ASP A 39 -42.34 -9.57 -12.03
N MET A 40 -41.89 -9.18 -10.84
CA MET A 40 -42.18 -7.86 -10.24
C MET A 40 -41.60 -6.71 -11.08
N ALA A 41 -40.37 -6.84 -11.59
CA ALA A 41 -39.75 -5.86 -12.49
C ALA A 41 -40.56 -5.68 -13.78
N ALA A 42 -41.11 -6.76 -14.35
CA ALA A 42 -42.00 -6.69 -15.51
C ALA A 42 -43.31 -5.95 -15.18
N GLU A 43 -43.91 -6.20 -14.01
CA GLU A 43 -45.09 -5.46 -13.54
C GLU A 43 -44.77 -3.96 -13.36
N LEU A 44 -43.62 -3.63 -12.77
CA LEU A 44 -43.17 -2.25 -12.58
C LEU A 44 -43.04 -1.50 -13.90
N ARG A 45 -42.44 -2.12 -14.93
CA ARG A 45 -42.31 -1.53 -16.27
C ARG A 45 -43.66 -1.32 -16.95
N ALA A 46 -44.62 -2.22 -16.72
CA ALA A 46 -45.93 -2.15 -17.37
C ALA A 46 -46.87 -1.13 -16.71
N LYS A 47 -46.88 -1.03 -15.38
CA LYS A 47 -47.90 -0.29 -14.61
C LYS A 47 -47.40 0.97 -13.92
N PHE A 48 -46.09 1.10 -13.69
CA PHE A 48 -45.48 2.18 -12.91
C PHE A 48 -44.46 2.97 -13.75
N ASN A 49 -44.93 3.46 -14.90
CA ASN A 49 -44.14 4.28 -15.83
C ASN A 49 -43.97 5.74 -15.37
N THR A 50 -44.85 6.25 -14.50
CA THR A 50 -44.75 7.57 -13.88
C THR A 50 -44.29 7.47 -12.42
N ALA A 51 -43.48 8.44 -11.98
CA ALA A 51 -42.97 8.48 -10.60
C ALA A 51 -44.09 8.61 -9.55
N SER A 52 -45.15 9.34 -9.87
CA SER A 52 -46.30 9.57 -8.99
C SER A 52 -47.12 8.31 -8.72
N GLY A 53 -47.26 7.43 -9.71
CA GLY A 53 -47.97 6.15 -9.53
C GLY A 53 -47.24 5.22 -8.56
N LEU A 54 -45.90 5.22 -8.58
CA LEU A 54 -45.08 4.43 -7.67
C LEU A 54 -45.13 4.98 -6.24
N GLU A 55 -45.05 6.30 -6.09
CA GLU A 55 -45.20 6.98 -4.78
C GLU A 55 -46.56 6.66 -4.15
N ALA A 56 -47.66 6.79 -4.90
CA ALA A 56 -48.99 6.48 -4.39
C ALA A 56 -49.13 5.02 -3.90
N ALA A 57 -48.49 4.07 -4.59
CA ALA A 57 -48.48 2.67 -4.17
C ALA A 57 -47.67 2.45 -2.88
N ILE A 58 -46.54 3.15 -2.73
CA ILE A 58 -45.72 3.12 -1.52
C ILE A 58 -46.49 3.73 -0.35
N ASP A 59 -47.12 4.89 -0.53
CA ASP A 59 -47.90 5.53 0.53
C ASP A 59 -49.09 4.66 0.98
N THR A 60 -49.72 3.96 0.04
CA THR A 60 -50.85 3.07 0.35
C THR A 60 -50.43 1.82 1.12
N HIS A 61 -49.31 1.18 0.73
CA HIS A 61 -48.92 -0.14 1.27
C HIS A 61 -47.80 -0.08 2.32
N LEU A 62 -47.12 1.05 2.44
CA LEU A 62 -46.03 1.31 3.38
C LEU A 62 -46.25 2.71 4.02
N PRO A 63 -47.37 2.92 4.73
CA PRO A 63 -47.71 4.23 5.27
C PRO A 63 -46.75 4.63 6.39
N VAL A 64 -46.46 5.93 6.45
CA VAL A 64 -45.83 6.55 7.61
C VAL A 64 -46.92 6.74 8.66
N ASP A 65 -46.71 6.19 9.84
CA ASP A 65 -47.68 6.18 10.93
C ASP A 65 -46.96 6.63 12.20
N ASP A 66 -47.45 7.70 12.82
CA ASP A 66 -46.88 8.24 14.05
C ASP A 66 -47.52 7.58 15.30
N ASP A 67 -48.70 6.96 15.16
CA ASP A 67 -49.50 6.35 16.24
C ASP A 67 -49.39 4.82 16.25
N VAL A 68 -48.16 4.32 16.28
CA VAL A 68 -47.85 2.88 16.28
C VAL A 68 -47.96 2.29 17.69
N PRO A 69 -48.58 1.10 17.89
CA PRO A 69 -48.63 0.44 19.19
C PRO A 69 -47.23 0.17 19.78
N ASP A 70 -47.13 0.17 21.11
CA ASP A 70 -45.87 -0.08 21.82
C ASP A 70 -45.16 -1.35 21.32
N GLY A 71 -43.89 -1.19 20.91
CA GLY A 71 -43.05 -2.26 20.39
C GLY A 71 -43.12 -2.49 18.87
N GLN A 72 -44.05 -1.84 18.16
CA GLN A 72 -44.08 -1.84 16.70
C GLN A 72 -43.38 -0.61 16.13
N ALA A 73 -42.72 -0.78 14.98
CA ALA A 73 -42.19 0.34 14.21
C ALA A 73 -43.11 0.68 13.03
N ALA A 74 -43.06 1.92 12.55
CA ALA A 74 -43.68 2.31 11.29
C ALA A 74 -42.63 2.63 10.24
N ALA A 75 -43.04 2.66 8.98
CA ALA A 75 -42.22 3.25 7.94
C ALA A 75 -42.02 4.74 8.22
N TRP A 76 -40.88 5.28 7.82
CA TRP A 76 -40.56 6.70 7.96
C TRP A 76 -40.25 7.32 6.59
N PRO A 77 -40.31 8.65 6.43
CA PRO A 77 -40.26 9.28 5.10
C PRO A 77 -39.01 8.92 4.28
N SER A 78 -37.83 8.86 4.92
CA SER A 78 -36.60 8.46 4.23
C SER A 78 -36.56 6.97 3.89
N PHE A 79 -37.28 6.11 4.62
CA PHE A 79 -37.46 4.70 4.25
C PHE A 79 -38.35 4.54 3.03
N GLN A 80 -39.45 5.31 2.92
CA GLN A 80 -40.29 5.31 1.71
C GLN A 80 -39.49 5.77 0.48
N SER A 81 -38.68 6.81 0.62
CA SER A 81 -37.77 7.27 -0.44
C SER A 81 -36.77 6.19 -0.86
N PHE A 82 -36.19 5.47 0.12
CA PHE A 82 -35.34 4.31 -0.16
C PHE A 82 -36.09 3.19 -0.91
N MET A 83 -37.32 2.87 -0.51
CA MET A 83 -38.13 1.86 -1.18
C MET A 83 -38.51 2.26 -2.61
N LYS A 84 -38.72 3.55 -2.87
CA LYS A 84 -38.92 4.08 -4.22
C LYS A 84 -37.69 3.83 -5.10
N ASP A 85 -36.49 4.14 -4.62
CA ASP A 85 -35.24 3.89 -5.36
C ASP A 85 -34.99 2.38 -5.55
N TYR A 86 -35.34 1.55 -4.58
CA TYR A 86 -35.24 0.09 -4.70
C TYR A 86 -36.15 -0.48 -5.79
N LEU A 87 -37.40 -0.01 -5.86
CA LEU A 87 -38.33 -0.43 -6.92
C LEU A 87 -37.92 0.15 -8.28
N THR A 88 -37.39 1.38 -8.32
CA THR A 88 -36.86 2.01 -9.53
C THR A 88 -35.66 1.24 -10.08
N LEU A 89 -34.74 0.82 -9.21
CA LEU A 89 -33.65 -0.09 -9.55
C LEU A 89 -34.19 -1.35 -10.23
N TRP A 90 -35.12 -2.08 -9.61
CA TRP A 90 -35.66 -3.31 -10.22
C TRP A 90 -36.39 -3.05 -11.55
N ARG A 91 -37.09 -1.92 -11.67
CA ARG A 91 -37.74 -1.50 -12.92
C ARG A 91 -36.72 -1.25 -14.04
N ASP A 92 -35.60 -0.61 -13.74
CA ASP A 92 -34.70 -0.06 -14.76
C ASP A 92 -33.36 -0.83 -14.88
N ILE A 93 -33.10 -1.80 -14.02
CA ILE A 93 -31.83 -2.55 -13.99
C ILE A 93 -31.59 -3.32 -15.29
N ASN A 94 -30.44 -3.04 -15.90
CA ASN A 94 -29.92 -3.76 -17.05
C ASN A 94 -28.48 -4.18 -16.77
N TYR A 95 -28.26 -5.47 -16.52
CA TYR A 95 -26.95 -6.01 -16.16
C TYR A 95 -25.91 -5.93 -17.29
N ASP A 96 -26.34 -5.74 -18.54
CA ASP A 96 -25.44 -5.49 -19.68
C ASP A 96 -24.91 -4.05 -19.68
N ASP A 97 -25.64 -3.12 -19.08
CA ASP A 97 -25.20 -1.74 -18.85
C ASP A 97 -24.62 -1.57 -17.44
N LEU A 98 -23.29 -1.76 -17.36
CA LEU A 98 -22.54 -1.64 -16.11
C LEU A 98 -22.60 -0.23 -15.50
N LEU A 99 -22.76 0.81 -16.34
CA LEU A 99 -22.72 2.21 -15.92
C LEU A 99 -24.08 2.64 -15.38
N GLY A 100 -25.16 2.39 -16.12
CA GLY A 100 -26.53 2.62 -15.65
C GLY A 100 -26.86 1.81 -14.39
N THR A 101 -26.40 0.55 -14.31
CA THR A 101 -26.55 -0.25 -13.08
C THR A 101 -25.78 0.37 -11.90
N HIS A 102 -24.59 0.92 -12.13
CA HIS A 102 -23.81 1.59 -11.09
C HIS A 102 -24.49 2.88 -10.60
N GLU A 103 -25.08 3.67 -11.50
CA GLU A 103 -25.83 4.89 -11.15
C GLU A 103 -27.07 4.55 -10.31
N LEU A 104 -27.84 3.54 -10.73
CA LEU A 104 -29.00 3.05 -9.96
C LEU A 104 -28.60 2.52 -8.57
N LEU A 105 -27.51 1.75 -8.47
CA LEU A 105 -26.96 1.29 -7.20
C LEU A 105 -26.49 2.45 -6.32
N THR A 106 -25.92 3.48 -6.94
CA THR A 106 -25.45 4.69 -6.25
C THR A 106 -26.61 5.45 -5.61
N ALA A 107 -27.69 5.66 -6.38
CA ALA A 107 -28.94 6.24 -5.86
C ALA A 107 -29.49 5.41 -4.67
N LEU A 108 -29.60 4.08 -4.85
CA LEU A 108 -30.09 3.18 -3.81
C LEU A 108 -29.28 3.25 -2.51
N VAL A 109 -27.94 3.18 -2.59
CA VAL A 109 -27.08 3.21 -1.40
C VAL A 109 -27.18 4.57 -0.71
N ASN A 110 -27.33 5.66 -1.47
CA ASN A 110 -27.46 7.00 -0.91
C ASN A 110 -28.79 7.17 -0.15
N SER A 111 -29.93 6.77 -0.73
CA SER A 111 -31.22 6.83 -0.05
C SER A 111 -31.30 5.83 1.12
N CYS A 112 -30.74 4.63 0.97
CA CYS A 112 -30.59 3.68 2.08
C CYS A 112 -29.76 4.28 3.22
N GLY A 113 -28.65 4.96 2.92
CA GLY A 113 -27.81 5.64 3.90
C GLY A 113 -28.55 6.78 4.63
N THR A 114 -29.43 7.48 3.91
CA THR A 114 -30.31 8.51 4.49
C THR A 114 -31.34 7.88 5.43
N ALA A 115 -32.00 6.79 5.03
CA ALA A 115 -32.92 6.04 5.87
C ALA A 115 -32.22 5.46 7.12
N PHE A 116 -30.98 4.98 6.96
CA PHE A 116 -30.15 4.42 8.03
C PHE A 116 -29.81 5.44 9.14
N THR A 117 -29.89 6.74 8.86
CA THR A 117 -29.64 7.78 9.88
C THR A 117 -30.71 7.83 10.98
N HIS A 118 -31.90 7.28 10.74
CA HIS A 118 -33.00 7.30 11.71
C HIS A 118 -32.54 6.78 13.09
N PRO A 119 -32.71 7.52 14.19
CA PRO A 119 -32.14 7.19 15.50
C PRO A 119 -32.55 5.81 16.02
N THR A 120 -33.85 5.51 15.99
CA THR A 120 -34.42 4.27 16.56
C THR A 120 -34.37 3.10 15.57
N TYR A 121 -35.06 3.24 14.44
CA TYR A 121 -35.26 2.13 13.48
C TYR A 121 -34.15 1.94 12.46
N GLY A 122 -33.21 2.88 12.33
CA GLY A 122 -32.16 2.82 11.30
C GLY A 122 -31.27 1.57 11.43
N ALA A 123 -31.07 1.05 12.64
CA ALA A 123 -30.28 -0.17 12.87
C ALA A 123 -30.85 -1.41 12.16
N MET A 124 -32.16 -1.45 11.89
CA MET A 124 -32.82 -2.54 11.15
C MET A 124 -32.29 -2.67 9.72
N LEU A 125 -31.80 -1.57 9.14
CA LEU A 125 -31.27 -1.54 7.77
C LEU A 125 -29.79 -1.91 7.69
N LEU A 126 -29.10 -2.13 8.82
CA LEU A 126 -27.65 -2.33 8.86
C LEU A 126 -27.18 -3.39 7.85
N GLN A 127 -27.80 -4.57 7.90
CA GLN A 127 -27.43 -5.68 7.02
C GLN A 127 -27.72 -5.37 5.55
N ALA A 128 -28.86 -4.72 5.26
CA ALA A 128 -29.22 -4.31 3.91
C ALA A 128 -28.22 -3.27 3.36
N SER A 129 -27.92 -2.22 4.13
CA SER A 129 -26.93 -1.19 3.82
C SER A 129 -25.54 -1.80 3.57
N MET A 130 -25.12 -2.76 4.40
CA MET A 130 -23.88 -3.51 4.22
C MET A 130 -23.86 -4.19 2.85
N SER A 131 -24.92 -4.92 2.50
CA SER A 131 -24.96 -5.61 1.21
C SER A 131 -24.94 -4.67 0.02
N PHE A 132 -25.75 -3.61 0.03
CA PHE A 132 -25.79 -2.70 -1.10
C PHE A 132 -24.44 -2.01 -1.26
N SER A 133 -23.77 -1.66 -0.16
CA SER A 133 -22.42 -1.10 -0.20
C SER A 133 -21.37 -2.09 -0.73
N VAL A 134 -21.49 -3.39 -0.41
CA VAL A 134 -20.63 -4.44 -1.01
C VAL A 134 -20.87 -4.56 -2.51
N THR A 135 -22.13 -4.59 -2.93
CA THR A 135 -22.51 -4.69 -4.36
C THR A 135 -22.03 -3.45 -5.11
N LEU A 136 -22.30 -2.25 -4.61
CA LEU A 136 -21.80 -0.99 -5.16
C LEU A 136 -20.29 -1.04 -5.30
N ALA A 137 -19.55 -1.37 -4.22
CA ALA A 137 -18.10 -1.45 -4.26
C ALA A 137 -17.59 -2.49 -5.28
N ARG A 138 -18.29 -3.62 -5.46
CA ARG A 138 -17.95 -4.63 -6.48
C ARG A 138 -18.07 -4.07 -7.90
N PHE A 139 -19.19 -3.44 -8.22
CA PHE A 139 -19.43 -2.79 -9.52
C PHE A 139 -18.45 -1.64 -9.77
N THR A 140 -18.23 -0.77 -8.77
CA THR A 140 -17.25 0.32 -8.82
C THR A 140 -15.84 -0.19 -9.14
N LEU A 141 -15.41 -1.30 -8.52
CA LEU A 141 -14.11 -1.91 -8.80
C LEU A 141 -14.04 -2.57 -10.18
N GLN A 142 -15.14 -3.12 -10.70
CA GLN A 142 -15.22 -3.63 -12.07
C GLN A 142 -15.09 -2.50 -13.10
N LEU A 143 -15.81 -1.39 -12.89
CA LEU A 143 -15.69 -0.18 -13.72
C LEU A 143 -14.26 0.38 -13.70
N ASN A 144 -13.62 0.45 -12.52
CA ASN A 144 -12.24 0.94 -12.42
C ASN A 144 -11.21 0.05 -13.15
N ARG A 145 -11.53 -1.23 -13.38
CA ARG A 145 -10.71 -2.15 -14.19
C ARG A 145 -10.97 -2.05 -15.69
N ARG A 146 -12.03 -1.34 -16.10
CA ARG A 146 -12.44 -1.10 -17.51
C ARG A 146 -12.38 0.40 -17.81
N PRO A 147 -11.18 0.97 -18.00
CA PRO A 147 -11.01 2.41 -18.21
C PRO A 147 -11.70 2.92 -19.49
N ASP A 148 -11.91 2.04 -20.46
CA ASP A 148 -12.66 2.27 -21.71
C ASP A 148 -14.09 2.78 -21.48
N LEU A 149 -14.80 2.23 -20.50
CA LEU A 149 -16.17 2.65 -20.16
C LEU A 149 -16.18 3.95 -19.34
N THR A 150 -15.21 4.12 -18.43
CA THR A 150 -15.14 5.30 -17.55
C THR A 150 -14.60 6.56 -18.24
N ARG A 151 -13.94 6.44 -19.41
CA ARG A 151 -13.39 7.58 -20.16
C ARG A 151 -14.48 8.56 -20.62
N ARG A 152 -15.68 8.06 -20.94
CA ARG A 152 -16.85 8.87 -21.34
C ARG A 152 -17.42 9.71 -20.19
N ILE A 153 -17.29 9.25 -18.95
CA ILE A 153 -17.67 10.02 -17.75
C ILE A 153 -16.60 11.08 -17.46
N ARG A 154 -15.31 10.71 -17.54
CA ARG A 154 -14.20 11.62 -17.22
C ARG A 154 -14.13 12.83 -18.16
N SER A 155 -14.47 12.67 -19.44
CA SER A 155 -14.46 13.78 -20.41
C SER A 155 -15.47 14.89 -20.14
N VAL A 156 -16.52 14.62 -19.33
CA VAL A 156 -17.53 15.64 -18.96
C VAL A 156 -17.11 16.43 -17.70
N ASP A 157 -16.19 15.87 -16.90
CA ASP A 157 -15.85 16.35 -15.55
C ASP A 157 -14.43 16.95 -15.46
N GLU A 158 -13.70 17.01 -16.58
CA GLU A 158 -12.32 17.52 -16.66
C GLU A 158 -12.21 19.03 -16.39
N ASP A 159 -13.24 19.83 -16.68
CA ASP A 159 -13.26 21.27 -16.41
C ASP A 159 -13.45 21.64 -14.92
N SER A 160 -13.77 20.68 -14.04
CA SER A 160 -13.99 20.89 -12.59
C SER A 160 -13.06 20.09 -11.67
N GLY A 161 -12.04 19.41 -12.21
CA GLY A 161 -11.20 18.51 -11.42
C GLY A 161 -12.00 17.31 -10.87
N GLY A 162 -12.92 16.78 -11.69
CA GLY A 162 -13.99 15.85 -11.31
C GLY A 162 -13.59 14.66 -10.44
N LYS A 163 -14.45 14.36 -9.47
CA LYS A 163 -14.34 13.20 -8.57
C LYS A 163 -14.51 11.92 -9.39
N SER A 164 -13.62 10.95 -9.20
CA SER A 164 -13.80 9.65 -9.88
C SER A 164 -15.07 8.94 -9.39
N VAL A 165 -15.70 8.12 -10.25
CA VAL A 165 -16.85 7.26 -9.91
C VAL A 165 -16.65 6.51 -8.58
N ALA A 166 -15.42 6.05 -8.36
CA ALA A 166 -15.06 5.29 -7.19
C ALA A 166 -14.75 6.15 -5.95
N GLU A 167 -14.34 7.40 -6.14
CA GLU A 167 -14.28 8.40 -5.07
C GLU A 167 -15.69 8.81 -4.61
N SER A 168 -16.61 9.04 -5.55
CA SER A 168 -18.03 9.27 -5.25
C SER A 168 -18.65 8.09 -4.50
N SER A 169 -18.43 6.85 -4.97
CA SER A 169 -18.87 5.65 -4.27
C SER A 169 -18.30 5.55 -2.85
N ALA A 170 -17.02 5.90 -2.68
CA ALA A 170 -16.37 5.89 -1.36
C ALA A 170 -16.97 6.94 -0.42
N GLU A 171 -17.28 8.14 -0.92
CA GLU A 171 -17.89 9.23 -0.15
C GLU A 171 -19.28 8.84 0.38
N ILE A 172 -20.11 8.18 -0.44
CA ILE A 172 -21.44 7.71 -0.03
C ILE A 172 -21.32 6.66 1.09
N ILE A 173 -20.45 5.66 0.92
CA ILE A 173 -20.23 4.64 1.95
C ILE A 173 -19.60 5.28 3.22
N GLN A 174 -18.76 6.31 3.06
CA GLN A 174 -18.19 7.06 4.18
C GLN A 174 -19.24 7.81 5.01
N LYS A 175 -20.32 8.30 4.40
CA LYS A 175 -21.45 8.88 5.15
C LYS A 175 -22.10 7.83 6.06
N ILE A 176 -22.35 6.62 5.54
CA ILE A 176 -22.91 5.49 6.32
C ILE A 176 -21.95 5.07 7.44
N PHE A 177 -20.65 4.98 7.16
CA PHE A 177 -19.60 4.76 8.16
C PHE A 177 -19.66 5.80 9.28
N THR A 178 -19.81 7.09 8.93
CA THR A 178 -19.87 8.18 9.90
C THR A 178 -21.10 8.04 10.80
N THR A 179 -22.27 7.68 10.24
CA THR A 179 -23.47 7.36 11.03
C THR A 179 -23.26 6.19 11.99
N CYS A 180 -22.52 5.16 11.58
CA CYS A 180 -22.19 4.03 12.48
C CYS A 180 -21.26 4.47 13.62
N LEU A 181 -20.32 5.37 13.33
CA LEU A 181 -19.31 5.84 14.28
C LEU A 181 -19.91 6.78 15.35
N THR A 182 -20.85 7.64 14.96
CA THR A 182 -21.51 8.60 15.86
C THR A 182 -22.74 8.04 16.58
N ASP A 183 -23.04 6.75 16.38
CA ASP A 183 -24.15 6.07 17.02
C ASP A 183 -23.99 6.07 18.56
N ARG A 184 -25.07 6.39 19.26
CA ARG A 184 -25.06 6.57 20.72
C ARG A 184 -25.35 5.27 21.50
N SER A 185 -25.42 4.11 20.84
CA SER A 185 -25.59 2.82 21.53
C SER A 185 -24.55 2.63 22.63
N VAL A 186 -25.03 2.21 23.80
CA VAL A 186 -24.22 2.04 25.02
C VAL A 186 -23.96 0.56 25.21
N GLY A 187 -22.69 0.16 25.20
CA GLY A 187 -22.32 -1.24 25.35
C GLY A 187 -20.80 -1.42 25.37
N ARG A 188 -20.32 -2.46 26.06
CA ARG A 188 -18.91 -2.86 26.04
C ARG A 188 -18.54 -3.58 24.73
N VAL A 189 -19.53 -4.10 24.02
CA VAL A 189 -19.42 -4.78 22.72
C VAL A 189 -20.15 -3.93 21.68
N PRO A 190 -19.70 -3.89 20.40
CA PRO A 190 -20.42 -3.20 19.35
C PRO A 190 -21.84 -3.76 19.19
N GLU A 191 -22.84 -2.91 19.38
CA GLU A 191 -24.26 -3.21 19.19
C GLU A 191 -24.90 -2.19 18.23
N GLY A 192 -26.09 -2.50 17.74
CA GLY A 192 -26.81 -1.64 16.80
C GLY A 192 -25.94 -1.26 15.58
N LYS A 193 -25.87 0.03 15.26
CA LYS A 193 -25.11 0.52 14.10
C LYS A 193 -23.59 0.39 14.27
N LYS A 194 -23.07 0.33 15.51
CA LYS A 194 -21.62 0.23 15.78
C LYS A 194 -21.01 -1.07 15.25
N VAL A 195 -21.81 -2.11 15.07
CA VAL A 195 -21.39 -3.38 14.45
C VAL A 195 -20.82 -3.14 13.03
N GLY A 196 -21.30 -2.11 12.31
CA GLY A 196 -20.90 -1.81 10.94
C GLY A 196 -19.63 -0.98 10.76
N VAL A 197 -19.06 -0.41 11.82
CA VAL A 197 -17.97 0.58 11.74
C VAL A 197 -16.79 0.07 10.90
N TYR A 198 -16.17 -1.04 11.27
CA TYR A 198 -15.01 -1.55 10.55
C TYR A 198 -15.35 -2.18 9.20
N MET A 199 -16.56 -2.71 9.03
CA MET A 199 -17.02 -3.21 7.73
C MET A 199 -17.06 -2.07 6.69
N PHE A 200 -17.75 -0.95 7.01
CA PHE A 200 -17.84 0.18 6.10
C PHE A 200 -16.49 0.88 5.92
N ALA A 201 -15.71 1.05 7.01
CA ALA A 201 -14.35 1.58 6.91
C ALA A 201 -13.49 0.75 5.93
N ASN A 202 -13.55 -0.58 6.03
CA ASN A 202 -12.81 -1.47 5.13
C ASN A 202 -13.25 -1.36 3.66
N LEU A 203 -14.55 -1.16 3.40
CA LEU A 203 -15.04 -0.92 2.04
C LEU A 203 -14.54 0.43 1.49
N VAL A 204 -14.63 1.50 2.28
CA VAL A 204 -14.11 2.82 1.91
C VAL A 204 -12.61 2.74 1.62
N LEU A 205 -11.82 2.15 2.53
CA LEU A 205 -10.39 1.96 2.33
C LEU A 205 -10.08 1.15 1.06
N LYS A 206 -10.82 0.06 0.81
CA LYS A 206 -10.66 -0.74 -0.40
C LYS A 206 -10.86 0.08 -1.68
N LEU A 207 -11.89 0.93 -1.72
CA LEU A 207 -12.16 1.81 -2.85
C LEU A 207 -11.06 2.87 -3.00
N LEU A 208 -10.71 3.59 -1.93
CA LEU A 208 -9.67 4.64 -1.96
C LEU A 208 -8.31 4.10 -2.44
N PHE A 209 -7.92 2.91 -1.98
CA PHE A 209 -6.68 2.27 -2.43
C PHE A 209 -6.75 1.78 -3.88
N ALA A 210 -7.91 1.32 -4.35
CA ALA A 210 -8.07 0.91 -5.75
C ALA A 210 -7.94 2.09 -6.72
N CYS A 211 -8.36 3.29 -6.29
CA CYS A 211 -8.31 4.52 -7.08
C CYS A 211 -7.02 5.32 -6.91
N ARG A 212 -6.06 4.79 -6.12
CA ARG A 212 -4.80 5.45 -5.76
C ARG A 212 -5.00 6.79 -5.02
N ARG A 213 -6.18 7.05 -4.43
CA ARG A 213 -6.48 8.22 -3.58
C ARG A 213 -6.20 7.93 -2.11
N THR A 214 -5.02 7.38 -1.82
CA THR A 214 -4.68 6.91 -0.46
C THR A 214 -4.60 8.02 0.59
N ASN A 215 -4.40 9.28 0.17
CA ASN A 215 -4.37 10.42 1.10
C ASN A 215 -5.70 10.63 1.82
N LEU A 216 -6.83 10.36 1.17
CA LEU A 216 -8.17 10.49 1.75
C LEU A 216 -8.42 9.47 2.87
N ALA A 217 -7.67 8.35 2.89
CA ALA A 217 -7.79 7.34 3.93
C ALA A 217 -7.38 7.87 5.31
N LYS A 218 -6.57 8.94 5.38
CA LYS A 218 -6.14 9.57 6.64
C LYS A 218 -7.34 9.91 7.53
N MET A 219 -8.41 10.47 6.95
CA MET A 219 -9.60 10.86 7.71
C MET A 219 -10.29 9.66 8.37
N ILE A 220 -10.34 8.51 7.68
CA ILE A 220 -10.92 7.28 8.24
C ILE A 220 -10.12 6.82 9.47
N PHE A 221 -8.79 6.82 9.39
CA PHE A 221 -7.94 6.39 10.51
C PHE A 221 -8.00 7.34 11.71
N VAL A 222 -8.06 8.66 11.47
CA VAL A 222 -8.23 9.66 12.52
C VAL A 222 -9.58 9.47 13.22
N ASN A 223 -10.68 9.39 12.46
CA ASN A 223 -12.02 9.22 13.03
C ASN A 223 -12.14 7.93 13.87
N ILE A 224 -11.55 6.83 13.40
CA ILE A 224 -11.51 5.57 14.14
C ILE A 224 -10.71 5.70 15.43
N SER A 225 -9.56 6.38 15.40
CA SER A 225 -8.73 6.56 16.60
C SER A 225 -9.46 7.32 17.71
N THR A 226 -10.31 8.27 17.32
CA THR A 226 -10.96 9.20 18.27
C THR A 226 -12.23 8.61 18.89
N ILE A 227 -13.05 7.88 18.12
CA ILE A 227 -14.44 7.56 18.51
C ILE A 227 -14.73 6.04 18.51
N SER A 228 -13.96 5.24 17.75
CA SER A 228 -14.32 3.84 17.52
C SER A 228 -14.11 2.96 18.77
N PRO A 229 -14.96 1.94 19.01
CA PRO A 229 -14.63 0.87 19.93
C PRO A 229 -13.34 0.15 19.53
N PRO A 230 -12.62 -0.49 20.48
CA PRO A 230 -11.39 -1.20 20.20
C PRO A 230 -11.52 -2.24 19.07
N LEU A 231 -10.49 -2.31 18.24
CA LEU A 231 -10.48 -3.20 17.08
C LEU A 231 -10.66 -4.67 17.47
N SER A 232 -10.16 -5.06 18.64
CA SER A 232 -10.23 -6.43 19.18
C SER A 232 -11.65 -6.98 19.31
N LEU A 233 -12.65 -6.10 19.48
CA LEU A 233 -14.07 -6.47 19.64
C LEU A 233 -14.74 -6.88 18.32
N TYR A 234 -14.10 -6.67 17.18
CA TYR A 234 -14.66 -6.96 15.86
C TYR A 234 -14.16 -8.31 15.31
N PRO A 235 -14.89 -8.95 14.36
CA PRO A 235 -14.48 -10.23 13.78
C PRO A 235 -13.10 -10.18 13.11
N ALA A 236 -12.36 -11.29 13.16
CA ALA A 236 -10.99 -11.40 12.64
C ALA A 236 -10.87 -10.94 11.17
N SER A 237 -11.85 -11.25 10.31
CA SER A 237 -11.88 -10.81 8.92
C SER A 237 -11.87 -9.27 8.77
N GLN A 238 -12.61 -8.56 9.62
CA GLN A 238 -12.64 -7.10 9.62
C GLN A 238 -11.34 -6.52 10.18
N ARG A 239 -10.81 -7.11 11.26
CA ARG A 239 -9.53 -6.69 11.87
C ARG A 239 -8.36 -6.83 10.92
N VAL A 240 -8.21 -7.99 10.29
CA VAL A 240 -7.15 -8.28 9.31
C VAL A 240 -7.22 -7.30 8.15
N THR A 241 -8.41 -7.06 7.60
CA THR A 241 -8.60 -6.14 6.47
C THR A 241 -8.22 -4.71 6.85
N PHE A 242 -8.63 -4.26 8.03
CA PHE A 242 -8.32 -2.91 8.51
C PHE A 242 -6.82 -2.72 8.74
N LEU A 243 -6.18 -3.65 9.45
CA LEU A 243 -4.73 -3.64 9.69
C LEU A 243 -3.92 -3.73 8.39
N TYR A 244 -4.39 -4.47 7.41
CA TYR A 244 -3.77 -4.53 6.08
C TYR A 244 -3.75 -3.15 5.40
N TYR A 245 -4.87 -2.42 5.39
CA TYR A 245 -4.91 -1.09 4.78
C TYR A 245 -4.19 -0.03 5.61
N LEU A 246 -4.29 -0.09 6.95
CA LEU A 246 -3.53 0.80 7.84
C LEU A 246 -2.02 0.61 7.68
N GLY A 247 -1.57 -0.63 7.56
CA GLY A 247 -0.17 -0.94 7.33
C GLY A 247 0.34 -0.43 5.98
N ARG A 248 -0.46 -0.63 4.91
CA ARG A 248 -0.13 -0.07 3.59
C ARG A 248 -0.12 1.45 3.58
N PHE A 249 -1.04 2.10 4.30
CA PHE A 249 -1.07 3.56 4.43
C PHE A 249 0.21 4.07 5.13
N ASN A 250 0.59 3.44 6.25
CA ASN A 250 1.83 3.79 6.96
C ASN A 250 3.08 3.57 6.10
N LEU A 251 3.13 2.50 5.29
CA LEU A 251 4.23 2.25 4.36
C LEU A 251 4.35 3.36 3.30
N SER A 252 3.23 3.76 2.69
CA SER A 252 3.21 4.87 1.72
C SER A 252 3.67 6.20 2.34
N ASN A 253 3.36 6.41 3.62
CA ASN A 253 3.80 7.57 4.41
C ASN A 253 5.15 7.36 5.11
N GLN A 254 5.90 6.31 4.73
CA GLN A 254 7.27 6.04 5.19
C GLN A 254 7.40 5.75 6.70
N HIS A 255 6.31 5.39 7.36
CA HIS A 255 6.30 4.89 8.74
C HIS A 255 6.47 3.37 8.77
N TYR A 256 7.67 2.88 8.43
CA TYR A 256 7.90 1.44 8.21
C TYR A 256 7.66 0.56 9.43
N GLN A 257 7.98 1.04 10.64
CA GLN A 257 7.74 0.27 11.87
C GLN A 257 6.25 0.13 12.16
N ARG A 258 5.50 1.24 12.10
CA ARG A 258 4.04 1.23 12.25
C ARG A 258 3.38 0.32 11.21
N ALA A 259 3.86 0.36 9.98
CA ALA A 259 3.41 -0.51 8.90
C ALA A 259 3.68 -1.99 9.19
N ALA A 260 4.90 -2.32 9.62
CA ALA A 260 5.29 -3.68 9.97
C ALA A 260 4.44 -4.25 11.11
N LEU A 261 4.20 -3.48 12.17
CA LEU A 261 3.36 -3.91 13.31
C LEU A 261 1.92 -4.26 12.86
N CYS A 262 1.31 -3.40 12.03
CA CYS A 262 -0.03 -3.66 11.52
C CYS A 262 -0.08 -4.91 10.65
N LEU A 263 0.85 -5.03 9.70
CA LEU A 263 0.87 -6.12 8.74
C LEU A 263 1.26 -7.45 9.38
N GLU A 264 2.11 -7.43 10.40
CA GLU A 264 2.44 -8.60 11.21
C GLU A 264 1.20 -9.12 11.94
N GLN A 265 0.45 -8.24 12.62
CA GLN A 265 -0.79 -8.64 13.27
C GLN A 265 -1.85 -9.14 12.28
N ALA A 266 -1.95 -8.52 11.10
CA ALA A 266 -2.82 -9.02 10.03
C ALA A 266 -2.42 -10.42 9.57
N TYR A 267 -1.10 -10.68 9.41
CA TYR A 267 -0.57 -11.97 8.99
C TYR A 267 -0.82 -13.07 10.04
N LEU A 268 -0.56 -12.78 11.32
CA LEU A 268 -0.76 -13.71 12.43
C LEU A 268 -2.23 -14.13 12.60
N GLN A 269 -3.16 -13.20 12.38
CA GLN A 269 -4.60 -13.46 12.45
C GLN A 269 -5.17 -14.14 11.19
N THR A 270 -4.41 -14.24 10.10
CA THR A 270 -4.87 -14.86 8.85
C THR A 270 -4.56 -16.36 8.84
N PRO A 271 -5.57 -17.26 8.75
CA PRO A 271 -5.36 -18.70 8.73
C PRO A 271 -4.41 -19.19 7.62
N PRO A 272 -3.56 -20.21 7.87
CA PRO A 272 -2.63 -20.75 6.86
C PRO A 272 -3.26 -21.15 5.51
N PRO A 273 -4.48 -21.73 5.45
CA PRO A 273 -5.11 -22.08 4.17
C PRO A 273 -5.39 -20.89 3.24
N LEU A 274 -5.49 -19.66 3.79
CA LEU A 274 -5.73 -18.44 3.01
C LEU A 274 -4.44 -17.90 2.38
N VAL A 275 -3.76 -18.73 1.58
CA VAL A 275 -2.44 -18.45 0.98
C VAL A 275 -2.42 -17.15 0.21
N SER A 276 -3.46 -16.85 -0.58
CA SER A 276 -3.53 -15.59 -1.35
C SER A 276 -3.58 -14.35 -0.44
N HIS A 277 -4.37 -14.38 0.64
CA HIS A 277 -4.43 -13.27 1.60
C HIS A 277 -3.09 -13.09 2.31
N ARG A 278 -2.47 -14.18 2.75
CA ARG A 278 -1.14 -14.16 3.37
C ARG A 278 -0.07 -13.63 2.41
N THR A 279 -0.13 -14.01 1.14
CA THR A 279 0.76 -13.48 0.08
C THR A 279 0.59 -11.97 -0.09
N ASN A 280 -0.66 -11.48 -0.11
CA ASN A 280 -0.95 -10.05 -0.19
C ASN A 280 -0.40 -9.28 1.01
N ILE A 281 -0.50 -9.83 2.22
CA ILE A 281 0.06 -9.21 3.42
C ILE A 281 1.59 -9.22 3.36
N LEU A 282 2.22 -10.35 3.02
CA LEU A 282 3.67 -10.49 2.91
C LEU A 282 4.29 -9.59 1.85
N THR A 283 3.57 -9.33 0.75
CA THR A 283 3.96 -8.39 -0.30
C THR A 283 4.35 -7.01 0.28
N TYR A 284 3.72 -6.60 1.39
CA TYR A 284 3.99 -5.34 2.06
C TYR A 284 4.79 -5.51 3.37
N LEU A 285 4.58 -6.60 4.12
CA LEU A 285 5.30 -6.83 5.38
C LEU A 285 6.81 -7.04 5.16
N ILE A 286 7.18 -7.77 4.11
CA ILE A 286 8.59 -8.00 3.76
C ILE A 286 9.33 -6.68 3.48
N PRO A 287 8.89 -5.81 2.55
CA PRO A 287 9.60 -4.57 2.29
C PRO A 287 9.63 -3.62 3.50
N CYS A 288 8.59 -3.58 4.34
CA CYS A 288 8.64 -2.85 5.62
C CYS A 288 9.82 -3.31 6.48
N ASN A 289 10.01 -4.62 6.63
CA ASN A 289 11.11 -5.18 7.41
C ASN A 289 12.48 -4.96 6.75
N ILE A 290 12.58 -5.10 5.42
CA ILE A 290 13.83 -4.82 4.67
C ILE A 290 14.27 -3.36 4.90
N LEU A 291 13.34 -2.41 4.84
CA LEU A 291 13.60 -0.99 5.08
C LEU A 291 14.03 -0.69 6.52
N LEU A 292 13.66 -1.55 7.46
CA LEU A 292 14.10 -1.53 8.86
C LEU A 292 15.40 -2.33 9.08
N GLY A 293 16.03 -2.84 8.02
CA GLY A 293 17.26 -3.64 8.10
C GLY A 293 17.07 -5.08 8.55
N ARG A 294 15.83 -5.59 8.54
CA ARG A 294 15.48 -6.99 8.88
C ARG A 294 15.15 -7.76 7.60
N PHE A 295 16.00 -8.72 7.24
CA PHE A 295 15.80 -9.49 6.01
C PHE A 295 15.06 -10.81 6.22
N PRO A 296 14.40 -11.30 5.15
CA PRO A 296 14.06 -12.66 4.86
C PRO A 296 14.66 -13.79 5.71
N SER A 297 13.94 -14.49 6.59
CA SER A 297 14.46 -15.81 7.00
C SER A 297 14.22 -16.84 5.90
N ASN A 298 15.12 -17.81 5.77
CA ASN A 298 14.94 -18.92 4.83
C ASN A 298 13.66 -19.71 5.13
N LEU A 299 13.30 -19.85 6.41
CA LEU A 299 12.06 -20.50 6.84
C LEU A 299 10.81 -19.77 6.31
N LEU A 300 10.77 -18.44 6.39
CA LEU A 300 9.65 -17.66 5.83
C LEU A 300 9.57 -17.84 4.31
N MET A 301 10.72 -17.86 3.63
CA MET A 301 10.82 -17.99 2.17
C MET A 301 10.48 -19.39 1.63
N GLN A 302 10.39 -20.40 2.50
CA GLN A 302 9.94 -21.75 2.14
C GLN A 302 8.42 -21.92 2.24
N ARG A 303 7.70 -20.95 2.82
CA ARG A 303 6.24 -21.02 2.95
C ARG A 303 5.55 -20.81 1.59
N PRO A 304 4.39 -21.47 1.34
CA PRO A 304 3.70 -21.38 0.06
C PRO A 304 3.30 -19.94 -0.29
N GLU A 305 2.91 -19.12 0.69
CA GLU A 305 2.55 -17.72 0.49
C GLU A 305 3.73 -16.78 0.17
N ALA A 306 4.98 -17.25 0.30
CA ALA A 306 6.18 -16.49 -0.01
C ALA A 306 6.83 -16.91 -1.35
N ALA A 307 6.34 -17.98 -1.98
CA ALA A 307 6.98 -18.58 -3.16
C ALA A 307 7.19 -17.58 -4.31
N THR A 308 6.17 -16.79 -4.64
CA THR A 308 6.24 -15.77 -5.71
C THR A 308 7.02 -14.52 -5.31
N LEU A 309 7.17 -14.28 -4.00
CA LEU A 309 7.86 -13.11 -3.46
C LEU A 309 9.37 -13.34 -3.30
N LYS A 310 9.79 -14.60 -3.24
CA LYS A 310 11.19 -15.00 -3.06
C LYS A 310 12.08 -14.45 -4.18
N SER A 311 11.69 -14.61 -5.44
CA SER A 311 12.44 -14.12 -6.60
C SER A 311 12.56 -12.59 -6.61
N VAL A 312 11.61 -11.89 -6.02
CA VAL A 312 11.60 -10.42 -5.96
C VAL A 312 12.45 -9.90 -4.80
N PHE A 313 12.31 -10.45 -3.60
CA PHE A 313 12.93 -9.84 -2.41
C PHE A 313 14.28 -10.42 -2.02
N VAL A 314 14.58 -11.70 -2.31
CA VAL A 314 15.86 -12.31 -1.91
C VAL A 314 17.06 -11.68 -2.65
N PRO A 315 17.07 -11.57 -4.00
CA PRO A 315 18.21 -10.96 -4.69
C PRO A 315 18.39 -9.48 -4.32
N LEU A 316 17.28 -8.78 -4.04
CA LEU A 316 17.31 -7.41 -3.54
C LEU A 316 18.02 -7.32 -2.18
N CYS A 317 17.70 -8.21 -1.23
CA CYS A 317 18.35 -8.27 0.07
C CYS A 317 19.85 -8.60 -0.04
N GLU A 318 20.22 -9.49 -0.95
CA GLU A 318 21.62 -9.85 -1.22
C GLU A 318 22.42 -8.66 -1.76
N ALA A 319 21.84 -7.90 -2.69
CA ALA A 319 22.44 -6.68 -3.21
C ALA A 319 22.66 -5.65 -2.10
N VAL A 320 21.66 -5.41 -1.24
CA VAL A 320 21.78 -4.49 -0.09
C VAL A 320 22.83 -4.98 0.92
N ARG A 321 22.84 -6.29 1.24
CA ARG A 321 23.80 -6.89 2.18
C ARG A 321 25.24 -6.74 1.70
N SER A 322 25.46 -6.86 0.39
CA SER A 322 26.80 -6.83 -0.21
C SER A 322 27.26 -5.44 -0.65
N GLY A 323 26.38 -4.43 -0.59
CA GLY A 323 26.66 -3.10 -1.12
C GLY A 323 26.76 -3.07 -2.65
N ASN A 324 26.10 -4.01 -3.33
CA ASN A 324 26.19 -4.19 -4.78
C ASN A 324 25.13 -3.33 -5.49
N PHE A 325 25.48 -2.08 -5.80
CA PHE A 325 24.60 -1.17 -6.53
C PHE A 325 24.23 -1.67 -7.93
N ILE A 326 25.14 -2.38 -8.62
CA ILE A 326 24.89 -2.87 -9.98
C ILE A 326 23.78 -3.93 -9.97
N GLN A 327 23.91 -4.93 -9.08
CA GLN A 327 22.88 -5.95 -8.90
C GLN A 327 21.57 -5.34 -8.41
N PHE A 328 21.63 -4.34 -7.52
CA PHE A 328 20.46 -3.63 -7.04
C PHE A 328 19.69 -2.94 -8.18
N GLN A 329 20.37 -2.14 -9.01
CA GLN A 329 19.72 -1.43 -10.11
C GLN A 329 19.16 -2.38 -11.17
N HIS A 330 19.94 -3.39 -11.56
CA HIS A 330 19.47 -4.41 -12.51
C HIS A 330 18.23 -5.15 -12.00
N HIS A 331 18.23 -5.50 -10.71
CA HIS A 331 17.11 -6.23 -10.10
C HIS A 331 15.83 -5.40 -9.99
N LEU A 332 15.97 -4.11 -9.66
CA LEU A 332 14.84 -3.16 -9.66
C LEU A 332 14.28 -2.97 -11.07
N ALA A 333 15.13 -2.81 -12.09
CA ALA A 333 14.71 -2.68 -13.48
C ALA A 333 13.96 -3.93 -13.97
N THR A 334 14.45 -5.13 -13.59
CA THR A 334 13.82 -6.42 -13.95
C THR A 334 12.38 -6.53 -13.42
N HIS A 335 12.11 -5.96 -12.24
CA HIS A 335 10.81 -6.04 -11.57
C HIS A 335 10.06 -4.70 -11.54
N GLU A 336 10.45 -3.73 -12.38
CA GLU A 336 10.02 -2.34 -12.28
C GLU A 336 8.49 -2.20 -12.34
N THR A 337 7.85 -2.84 -13.33
CA THR A 337 6.39 -2.82 -13.51
C THR A 337 5.66 -3.35 -12.28
N TRP A 338 6.06 -4.52 -11.77
CA TRP A 338 5.39 -5.12 -10.62
C TRP A 338 5.58 -4.29 -9.35
N LEU A 339 6.80 -3.79 -9.10
CA LEU A 339 7.09 -2.95 -7.94
C LEU A 339 6.32 -1.62 -8.03
N PHE A 340 6.19 -1.06 -9.23
CA PHE A 340 5.43 0.16 -9.47
C PHE A 340 3.92 -0.05 -9.22
N GLU A 341 3.34 -1.12 -9.77
CA GLU A 341 1.94 -1.48 -9.54
C GLU A 341 1.61 -1.72 -8.07
N LYS A 342 2.55 -2.30 -7.32
CA LYS A 342 2.40 -2.51 -5.87
C LYS A 342 2.63 -1.24 -5.05
N GLY A 343 3.15 -0.16 -5.63
CA GLY A 343 3.51 1.07 -4.93
C GLY A 343 4.78 0.94 -4.08
N LEU A 344 5.66 0.00 -4.41
CA LEU A 344 6.88 -0.32 -3.66
C LEU A 344 8.15 0.25 -4.30
N LEU A 345 8.14 0.49 -5.62
CA LEU A 345 9.33 0.86 -6.38
C LEU A 345 10.07 2.05 -5.77
N LEU A 346 9.39 3.18 -5.58
CA LEU A 346 10.03 4.40 -5.09
C LEU A 346 10.61 4.23 -3.68
N ALA A 347 9.86 3.59 -2.78
CA ALA A 347 10.32 3.32 -1.42
C ALA A 347 11.60 2.48 -1.44
N LEU A 348 11.60 1.35 -2.18
CA LEU A 348 12.77 0.46 -2.24
C LEU A 348 13.96 1.13 -2.94
N THR A 349 13.74 1.82 -4.06
CA THR A 349 14.79 2.48 -4.83
C THR A 349 15.54 3.54 -4.04
N HIS A 350 14.83 4.37 -3.27
CA HIS A 350 15.47 5.51 -2.59
C HIS A 350 15.85 5.18 -1.14
N ARG A 351 15.02 4.44 -0.42
CA ARG A 351 15.16 4.27 1.04
C ARG A 351 16.09 3.12 1.43
N LEU A 352 16.47 2.26 0.47
CA LEU A 352 17.52 1.25 0.66
C LEU A 352 18.94 1.76 0.36
N ARG A 353 19.09 2.94 -0.28
CA ARG A 353 20.40 3.49 -0.65
C ARG A 353 21.34 3.71 0.55
N PRO A 354 20.88 4.23 1.70
CA PRO A 354 21.76 4.33 2.88
C PRO A 354 22.30 2.97 3.32
N LEU A 355 21.51 1.89 3.20
CA LEU A 355 21.95 0.54 3.56
C LEU A 355 22.98 -0.01 2.57
N LEU A 356 22.83 0.28 1.27
CA LEU A 356 23.83 -0.05 0.25
C LEU A 356 25.16 0.66 0.50
N TRP A 357 25.11 1.98 0.74
CA TRP A 357 26.28 2.79 1.07
C TRP A 357 26.96 2.32 2.36
N ARG A 358 26.18 2.02 3.40
CA ARG A 358 26.68 1.42 4.64
C ARG A 358 27.45 0.11 4.37
N SER A 359 26.88 -0.78 3.56
CA SER A 359 27.50 -2.06 3.21
C SER A 359 28.76 -1.89 2.34
N LEU A 360 28.75 -0.95 1.39
CA LEU A 360 29.92 -0.58 0.59
C LEU A 360 31.03 -0.03 1.49
N ALA A 361 30.74 0.93 2.37
CA ALA A 361 31.70 1.49 3.32
C ALA A 361 32.31 0.41 4.23
N ARG A 362 31.48 -0.51 4.75
CA ARG A 362 31.95 -1.66 5.53
C ARG A 362 32.89 -2.54 4.73
N LYS A 363 32.55 -2.85 3.47
CA LYS A 363 33.37 -3.70 2.61
C LYS A 363 34.69 -3.03 2.27
N THR A 364 34.69 -1.74 1.94
CA THR A 364 35.90 -0.95 1.71
C THR A 364 36.79 -0.94 2.96
N PHE A 365 36.21 -0.75 4.15
CA PHE A 365 36.96 -0.82 5.40
C PHE A 365 37.60 -2.19 5.61
N VAL A 366 36.85 -3.28 5.46
CA VAL A 366 37.37 -4.64 5.62
C VAL A 366 38.52 -4.95 4.65
N LEU A 367 38.49 -4.38 3.44
CA LEU A 367 39.53 -4.58 2.43
C LEU A 367 40.78 -3.71 2.63
N THR A 368 40.64 -2.54 3.27
CA THR A 368 41.72 -1.54 3.33
C THR A 368 42.27 -1.31 4.73
N TYR A 369 41.56 -1.75 5.78
CA TYR A 369 41.99 -1.57 7.15
C TYR A 369 43.14 -2.51 7.48
N VAL A 370 44.27 -1.93 7.88
CA VAL A 370 45.41 -2.65 8.43
C VAL A 370 45.47 -2.39 9.94
N PRO A 371 45.33 -3.43 10.78
CA PRO A 371 45.45 -3.26 12.23
C PRO A 371 46.87 -2.85 12.61
N PRO A 372 47.07 -2.04 13.66
CA PRO A 372 48.41 -1.73 14.17
C PRO A 372 49.17 -3.00 14.54
N ALA A 373 50.46 -3.07 14.18
CA ALA A 373 51.32 -4.22 14.54
C ALA A 373 51.51 -4.36 16.05
N ASP A 374 51.50 -3.23 16.78
CA ASP A 374 51.59 -3.20 18.23
C ASP A 374 50.20 -3.22 18.87
N ALA A 375 49.94 -4.25 19.69
CA ALA A 375 48.70 -4.43 20.44
C ALA A 375 48.44 -3.31 21.48
N SER A 376 49.49 -2.59 21.92
CA SER A 376 49.36 -1.46 22.86
C SER A 376 48.96 -0.15 22.17
N SER A 377 48.98 -0.11 20.83
CA SER A 377 48.72 1.08 20.03
C SER A 377 47.38 1.75 20.38
N ARG A 378 47.41 3.08 20.51
CA ARG A 378 46.23 3.92 20.73
C ARG A 378 45.64 4.48 19.43
N LYS A 379 46.15 4.07 18.27
CA LYS A 379 45.62 4.50 16.97
C LYS A 379 44.16 4.06 16.81
N ALA A 380 43.30 5.00 16.46
CA ALA A 380 41.90 4.71 16.18
C ALA A 380 41.80 3.83 14.92
N ALA A 381 40.80 2.96 14.87
CA ALA A 381 40.48 2.27 13.63
C ALA A 381 39.77 3.27 12.70
N THR A 382 40.35 3.53 11.53
CA THR A 382 39.85 4.55 10.61
C THR A 382 39.63 3.97 9.20
N LEU A 383 38.55 4.41 8.54
CA LEU A 383 38.36 4.27 7.10
C LEU A 383 38.82 5.56 6.42
N ASP A 384 39.78 5.46 5.50
CA ASP A 384 40.15 6.58 4.64
C ASP A 384 39.05 6.84 3.61
N ILE A 385 38.58 8.09 3.51
CA ILE A 385 37.49 8.47 2.60
C ILE A 385 37.93 8.31 1.15
N SER A 386 39.22 8.49 0.85
CA SER A 386 39.77 8.27 -0.50
C SER A 386 39.59 6.84 -0.99
N HIS A 387 39.70 5.84 -0.09
CA HIS A 387 39.46 4.44 -0.44
C HIS A 387 37.98 4.20 -0.78
N LEU A 388 37.06 4.80 -0.02
CA LEU A 388 35.64 4.68 -0.30
C LEU A 388 35.26 5.40 -1.59
N HIS A 389 35.86 6.55 -1.86
CA HIS A 389 35.72 7.29 -3.10
C HIS A 389 36.20 6.49 -4.31
N ALA A 390 37.39 5.89 -4.25
CA ALA A 390 37.88 5.00 -5.31
C ALA A 390 36.91 3.82 -5.59
N ALA A 391 36.36 3.21 -4.52
CA ALA A 391 35.36 2.17 -4.65
C ALA A 391 34.06 2.69 -5.30
N ALA A 392 33.59 3.88 -4.90
CA ALA A 392 32.40 4.53 -5.46
C ALA A 392 32.56 4.87 -6.94
N VAL A 393 33.68 5.49 -7.33
CA VAL A 393 34.02 5.79 -8.74
C VAL A 393 34.05 4.51 -9.57
N TYR A 394 34.66 3.45 -9.04
CA TYR A 394 34.65 2.14 -9.69
C TYR A 394 33.23 1.64 -9.92
N VAL A 395 32.36 1.67 -8.91
CA VAL A 395 30.96 1.21 -9.05
C VAL A 395 30.18 2.08 -10.05
N GLN A 396 30.38 3.40 -10.04
CA GLN A 396 29.74 4.32 -10.99
C GLN A 396 30.12 3.98 -12.43
N ARG A 397 31.41 3.82 -12.71
CA ARG A 397 31.88 3.39 -14.04
C ARG A 397 31.27 2.04 -14.45
N ARG A 398 31.16 1.09 -13.52
CA ARG A 398 30.50 -0.19 -13.81
C ARG A 398 29.01 -0.03 -14.16
N LEU A 399 28.28 0.86 -13.50
CA LEU A 399 26.89 1.19 -13.83
C LEU A 399 26.77 1.84 -15.21
N GLU A 400 27.75 2.65 -15.59
CA GLU A 400 27.84 3.29 -16.91
C GLU A 400 28.22 2.31 -18.03
N GLY A 401 28.46 1.03 -17.73
CA GLY A 401 28.77 -0.01 -18.70
C GLY A 401 30.26 -0.16 -19.00
N TRP A 402 31.14 0.40 -18.17
CA TRP A 402 32.58 0.13 -18.28
C TRP A 402 32.87 -1.33 -17.93
N ILE A 403 33.74 -1.96 -18.71
CA ILE A 403 34.09 -3.38 -18.56
C ILE A 403 35.54 -3.54 -18.12
N HIS A 404 35.84 -4.71 -17.53
CA HIS A 404 37.22 -5.06 -17.21
C HIS A 404 38.03 -5.23 -18.49
N TYR A 405 39.26 -4.73 -18.46
CA TYR A 405 40.22 -5.07 -19.50
C TYR A 405 40.49 -6.58 -19.48
N HIS A 406 40.13 -7.27 -20.56
CA HIS A 406 40.46 -8.68 -20.76
C HIS A 406 41.60 -8.79 -21.78
N PRO A 407 42.82 -9.15 -21.37
CA PRO A 407 43.97 -9.25 -22.29
C PRO A 407 43.72 -10.23 -23.46
N ASN A 408 42.91 -11.26 -23.24
CA ASN A 408 42.72 -12.39 -24.17
C ASN A 408 41.47 -12.28 -25.07
N ALA A 409 40.71 -11.17 -25.05
CA ALA A 409 39.52 -11.01 -25.89
C ALA A 409 39.81 -10.49 -27.30
N ARG A 410 41.08 -10.19 -27.64
CA ARG A 410 41.47 -9.95 -29.03
C ARG A 410 41.55 -11.31 -29.72
N GLY A 411 40.60 -11.58 -30.61
CA GLY A 411 40.67 -12.72 -31.53
C GLY A 411 42.06 -12.78 -32.18
N ARG A 412 42.55 -14.01 -32.43
CA ARG A 412 43.85 -14.27 -33.09
C ARG A 412 44.09 -13.23 -34.20
N PRO A 413 45.20 -12.48 -34.18
CA PRO A 413 45.47 -11.53 -35.24
C PRO A 413 45.48 -12.26 -36.59
N SER A 414 44.85 -11.69 -37.61
CA SER A 414 45.06 -12.18 -38.97
C SER A 414 46.56 -12.10 -39.29
N SER A 415 47.12 -13.09 -39.97
CA SER A 415 48.57 -13.22 -40.21
C SER A 415 49.18 -12.14 -41.11
N GLN A 416 48.46 -11.04 -41.37
CA GLN A 416 48.85 -9.95 -42.26
C GLN A 416 48.91 -8.58 -41.55
N ALA A 417 48.69 -8.51 -40.23
CA ALA A 417 48.79 -7.24 -39.52
C ALA A 417 50.26 -6.76 -39.42
N ASN A 418 50.54 -5.57 -39.97
CA ASN A 418 51.87 -4.96 -39.98
C ASN A 418 52.36 -4.70 -38.53
N PRO A 419 53.53 -5.22 -38.11
CA PRO A 419 54.01 -5.11 -36.74
C PRO A 419 54.21 -3.67 -36.27
N LEU A 420 54.53 -2.73 -37.17
CA LEU A 420 54.64 -1.30 -36.85
C LEU A 420 53.28 -0.66 -36.55
N PHE A 421 52.24 -1.04 -37.28
CA PHE A 421 50.88 -0.58 -37.02
C PHE A 421 50.36 -1.13 -35.68
N MET A 422 50.62 -2.41 -35.38
CA MET A 422 50.27 -2.99 -34.08
C MET A 422 51.00 -2.28 -32.93
N ARG A 423 52.28 -1.93 -33.11
CA ARG A 423 53.06 -1.17 -32.12
C ARG A 423 52.55 0.26 -31.93
N ALA A 424 52.14 0.92 -33.01
CA ALA A 424 51.55 2.26 -32.96
C ALA A 424 50.17 2.24 -32.29
N VAL A 425 49.34 1.22 -32.56
CA VAL A 425 48.02 1.05 -31.91
C VAL A 425 48.17 0.68 -30.43
N THR A 426 49.14 -0.15 -30.05
CA THR A 426 49.42 -0.42 -28.63
C THR A 426 49.97 0.81 -27.91
N ASN A 427 50.77 1.66 -28.58
CA ASN A 427 51.28 2.90 -28.01
C ASN A 427 50.21 4.00 -27.92
N ASN A 428 49.16 3.96 -28.76
CA ASN A 428 48.02 4.89 -28.71
C ASN A 428 46.93 4.48 -27.71
N VAL A 429 46.99 3.27 -27.15
CA VAL A 429 46.20 2.95 -25.96
C VAL A 429 46.94 3.59 -24.79
N GLN A 430 46.59 4.83 -24.45
CA GLN A 430 46.91 5.38 -23.14
C GLN A 430 46.28 4.45 -22.09
N GLU A 431 47.08 3.54 -21.51
CA GLU A 431 46.76 2.95 -20.22
C GLU A 431 46.67 4.12 -19.23
N SER A 432 45.46 4.62 -19.00
CA SER A 432 45.24 5.56 -17.92
C SER A 432 45.59 4.83 -16.62
N ALA A 433 46.70 5.23 -15.99
CA ALA A 433 47.20 4.64 -14.74
C ALA A 433 46.17 4.67 -13.59
N GLU A 434 45.07 5.41 -13.78
CA GLU A 434 44.01 5.66 -12.82
C GLU A 434 42.90 4.61 -12.80
N THR A 435 42.77 3.73 -13.80
CA THR A 435 41.65 2.76 -13.84
C THR A 435 41.92 1.46 -14.59
N THR A 436 41.46 0.35 -14.01
CA THR A 436 41.52 -0.99 -14.63
C THR A 436 40.33 -1.29 -15.56
N LEU A 437 39.46 -0.29 -15.75
CA LEU A 437 38.25 -0.39 -16.57
C LEU A 437 38.44 0.30 -17.91
N VAL A 438 37.90 -0.31 -18.97
CA VAL A 438 37.89 0.23 -20.34
C VAL A 438 36.53 0.88 -20.61
N PRO A 439 36.49 2.07 -21.25
CA PRO A 439 35.24 2.70 -21.61
C PRO A 439 34.46 1.86 -22.63
N PRO A 440 33.12 1.85 -22.56
CA PRO A 440 32.28 1.16 -23.52
C PRO A 440 32.42 1.76 -24.93
N PRO A 441 32.37 0.95 -26.00
CA PRO A 441 32.64 1.40 -27.38
C PRO A 441 31.62 2.42 -27.92
N ARG A 442 30.44 2.51 -27.31
CA ARG A 442 29.37 3.46 -27.67
C ARG A 442 29.27 4.65 -26.70
N GLY A 443 30.28 4.85 -25.85
CA GLY A 443 30.22 5.82 -24.76
C GLY A 443 29.40 5.32 -23.56
N PRO A 444 29.51 6.00 -22.40
CA PRO A 444 28.88 5.57 -21.17
C PRO A 444 27.35 5.55 -21.27
N THR A 445 26.74 4.56 -20.62
CA THR A 445 25.29 4.39 -20.53
C THR A 445 24.69 5.57 -19.77
N LYS A 446 23.64 6.19 -20.34
CA LYS A 446 22.90 7.27 -19.67
C LYS A 446 22.05 6.69 -18.54
N LEU A 447 22.31 7.13 -17.32
CA LEU A 447 21.65 6.70 -16.11
C LEU A 447 20.55 7.69 -15.72
N ARG A 448 19.39 7.18 -15.30
CA ARG A 448 18.35 7.97 -14.63
C ARG A 448 18.89 8.55 -13.32
N PRO A 449 18.31 9.65 -12.79
CA PRO A 449 18.77 10.26 -11.53
C PRO A 449 18.92 9.26 -10.36
N ASN A 450 18.04 8.27 -10.30
CA ASN A 450 18.03 7.22 -9.28
C ASN A 450 18.94 6.01 -9.55
N GLU A 451 19.59 5.93 -10.72
CA GLU A 451 20.42 4.78 -11.12
C GLU A 451 21.89 4.95 -10.74
N GLY A 452 22.44 6.16 -10.82
CA GLY A 452 23.81 6.48 -10.36
C GLY A 452 23.98 6.42 -8.85
N LEU A 453 25.22 6.54 -8.36
CA LEU A 453 25.55 6.49 -6.91
C LEU A 453 25.19 7.79 -6.16
N ILE A 454 25.30 8.93 -6.83
CA ILE A 454 24.88 10.24 -6.31
C ILE A 454 23.68 10.74 -7.13
N TRP A 455 23.89 11.08 -8.41
CA TRP A 455 22.84 11.55 -9.31
C TRP A 455 23.13 11.19 -10.77
N GLY A 456 22.46 10.18 -11.32
CA GLY A 456 22.64 9.77 -12.72
C GLY A 456 24.11 9.53 -13.10
N ASN A 457 24.61 10.22 -14.12
CA ASN A 457 26.01 10.17 -14.57
C ASN A 457 26.91 11.23 -13.93
N ALA A 458 26.49 11.90 -12.85
CA ALA A 458 27.34 12.88 -12.18
C ALA A 458 28.64 12.25 -11.69
N GLU A 459 29.75 12.98 -11.87
CA GLU A 459 31.04 12.59 -11.31
C GLU A 459 30.95 12.53 -9.77
N ILE A 460 31.57 11.52 -9.18
CA ILE A 460 31.58 11.35 -7.72
C ILE A 460 32.80 12.07 -7.18
N THR A 461 32.57 13.10 -6.38
CA THR A 461 33.63 13.84 -5.69
C THR A 461 33.93 13.24 -4.31
N LEU A 462 35.06 13.65 -3.70
CA LEU A 462 35.36 13.26 -2.32
C LEU A 462 34.33 13.83 -1.34
N ASP A 463 33.88 15.07 -1.56
CA ASP A 463 32.89 15.75 -0.74
C ASP A 463 31.55 15.01 -0.74
N ASP A 464 31.12 14.46 -1.89
CA ASP A 464 29.91 13.63 -1.98
C ASP A 464 29.99 12.41 -1.06
N VAL A 465 31.16 11.73 -1.05
CA VAL A 465 31.38 10.52 -0.26
C VAL A 465 31.47 10.87 1.22
N GLU A 466 32.14 11.96 1.56
CA GLU A 466 32.22 12.48 2.92
C GLU A 466 30.83 12.83 3.47
N MET A 467 30.00 13.51 2.68
CA MET A 467 28.61 13.83 3.02
C MET A 467 27.77 12.56 3.23
N VAL A 468 27.95 11.54 2.39
CA VAL A 468 27.28 10.23 2.57
C VAL A 468 27.70 9.59 3.90
N VAL A 469 28.99 9.55 4.21
CA VAL A 469 29.49 8.99 5.48
C VAL A 469 28.94 9.77 6.67
N ALA A 470 28.99 11.11 6.64
CA ALA A 470 28.43 11.97 7.67
C ALA A 470 26.92 11.70 7.88
N THR A 471 26.18 11.52 6.80
CA THR A 471 24.75 11.17 6.84
C THR A 471 24.52 9.79 7.48
N LEU A 472 25.35 8.79 7.16
CA LEU A 472 25.26 7.46 7.77
C LEU A 472 25.58 7.49 9.27
N VAL A 473 26.53 8.35 9.68
CA VAL A 473 26.84 8.60 11.10
C VAL A 473 25.65 9.23 11.81
N GLN A 474 25.09 10.31 11.24
CA GLN A 474 23.91 10.98 11.79
C GLN A 474 22.70 10.03 11.93
N GLN A 475 22.54 9.10 10.98
CA GLN A 475 21.48 8.09 11.00
C GLN A 475 21.76 6.92 11.97
N GLY A 476 22.91 6.89 12.64
CA GLY A 476 23.36 5.80 13.51
C GLY A 476 23.72 4.51 12.76
N LEU A 477 23.79 4.55 11.42
CA LEU A 477 24.10 3.39 10.57
C LEU A 477 25.60 3.07 10.53
N MET A 478 26.41 4.07 10.85
CA MET A 478 27.84 3.96 11.15
C MET A 478 28.10 4.66 12.49
N HIS A 479 28.96 4.10 13.35
CA HIS A 479 29.19 4.63 14.68
C HIS A 479 30.64 5.12 14.83
N GLY A 480 30.79 6.44 14.90
CA GLY A 480 32.07 7.13 14.85
C GLY A 480 31.89 8.61 14.54
N PHE A 481 32.95 9.26 14.06
CA PHE A 481 32.90 10.64 13.57
C PHE A 481 33.77 10.81 12.32
N VAL A 482 33.45 11.83 11.53
CA VAL A 482 34.24 12.23 10.36
C VAL A 482 35.31 13.23 10.82
N ALA A 483 36.57 12.89 10.61
CA ALA A 483 37.71 13.78 10.80
C ALA A 483 38.00 14.52 9.49
N HIS A 484 37.26 15.60 9.24
CA HIS A 484 37.27 16.38 8.00
C HIS A 484 38.70 16.73 7.52
N GLY A 485 39.52 17.30 8.39
CA GLY A 485 40.90 17.70 8.04
C GLY A 485 41.84 16.53 7.70
N GLN A 486 41.45 15.29 7.99
CA GLN A 486 42.22 14.08 7.65
C GLN A 486 41.52 13.21 6.59
N ALA A 487 40.36 13.62 6.07
CA ALA A 487 39.52 12.83 5.17
C ALA A 487 39.30 11.38 5.66
N ARG A 488 38.99 11.21 6.95
CA ARG A 488 38.87 9.88 7.59
C ARG A 488 37.60 9.75 8.41
N PHE A 489 37.01 8.57 8.38
CA PHE A 489 35.99 8.15 9.34
C PHE A 489 36.66 7.39 10.49
N ALA A 490 36.57 7.91 11.71
CA ALA A 490 37.13 7.31 12.91
C ALA A 490 36.09 6.54 13.71
N ILE A 491 36.35 5.25 13.97
CA ILE A 491 35.44 4.35 14.65
C ILE A 491 35.59 4.48 16.17
N ILE A 492 34.49 4.74 16.87
CA ILE A 492 34.45 4.78 18.35
C ILE A 492 34.20 3.39 18.91
N GLY A 493 34.93 3.00 19.97
CA GLY A 493 34.71 1.74 20.68
C GLY A 493 35.32 0.50 20.01
N ALA A 494 36.17 0.68 18.99
CA ALA A 494 36.81 -0.41 18.26
C ALA A 494 37.62 -1.36 19.15
N LYS A 495 38.24 -0.87 20.24
CA LYS A 495 38.99 -1.71 21.19
C LYS A 495 38.11 -2.65 22.02
N ALA A 496 36.88 -2.25 22.32
CA ALA A 496 35.98 -3.01 23.19
C ALA A 496 35.21 -4.09 22.43
N LYS A 497 34.75 -3.79 21.21
CA LYS A 497 33.86 -4.67 20.42
C LYS A 497 34.48 -5.19 19.12
N GLY A 498 35.71 -4.77 18.79
CA GLY A 498 36.31 -4.95 17.47
C GLY A 498 35.85 -3.87 16.48
N PRO A 499 36.67 -3.48 15.49
CA PRO A 499 36.42 -2.31 14.65
C PRO A 499 35.17 -2.44 13.78
N VAL A 500 34.90 -3.63 13.22
CA VAL A 500 33.74 -3.83 12.33
C VAL A 500 32.42 -3.79 13.10
N VAL A 501 32.34 -4.45 14.26
CA VAL A 501 31.12 -4.46 15.09
C VAL A 501 30.88 -3.09 15.71
N ALA A 502 31.96 -2.42 16.14
CA ALA A 502 31.87 -1.08 16.70
C ALA A 502 31.50 -0.01 15.67
N GLY A 503 32.00 -0.11 14.43
CA GLY A 503 31.77 0.89 13.38
C GLY A 503 30.48 0.71 12.60
N TRP A 504 29.96 -0.52 12.49
CA TRP A 504 28.75 -0.84 11.72
C TRP A 504 27.72 -1.59 12.59
N PRO A 505 26.98 -0.87 13.45
CA PRO A 505 25.97 -1.47 14.32
C PRO A 505 24.87 -2.19 13.51
N VAL A 506 24.13 -3.10 14.16
CA VAL A 506 22.99 -3.77 13.53
C VAL A 506 21.94 -2.72 13.17
N VAL A 507 21.55 -2.67 11.89
CA VAL A 507 20.67 -1.63 11.35
C VAL A 507 19.36 -1.50 12.13
N TRP A 508 18.74 -2.63 12.47
CA TRP A 508 17.51 -2.65 13.25
C TRP A 508 17.68 -1.99 14.63
N GLN A 509 18.72 -2.37 15.38
CA GLN A 509 19.03 -1.78 16.69
C GLN A 509 19.31 -0.29 16.56
N ALA A 510 20.13 0.10 15.57
CA ALA A 510 20.43 1.49 15.29
C ALA A 510 19.17 2.32 15.00
N ILE A 511 18.16 1.75 14.32
CA ILE A 511 16.88 2.43 14.07
C ILE A 511 16.05 2.55 15.34
N GLN A 512 16.00 1.51 16.17
CA GLN A 512 15.23 1.53 17.43
C GLN A 512 15.82 2.47 18.48
N GLU A 513 17.15 2.57 18.54
CA GLU A 513 17.88 3.39 19.52
C GLU A 513 18.00 4.87 19.08
N ARG A 514 17.44 5.24 17.92
CA ARG A 514 17.41 6.65 17.49
C ARG A 514 16.67 7.48 18.52
N ARG A 515 17.35 8.51 19.00
CA ARG A 515 16.76 9.52 19.87
C ARG A 515 16.00 10.52 19.03
N TYR A 516 14.81 10.86 19.47
CA TYR A 516 13.97 11.91 18.92
C TYR A 516 13.93 13.08 19.92
N GLU A 517 13.70 14.29 19.43
CA GLU A 517 13.62 15.49 20.30
C GLU A 517 12.39 15.44 21.23
N GLU A 518 11.31 14.78 20.79
CA GLU A 518 10.08 14.59 21.54
C GLU A 518 9.95 13.13 22.02
N ASP A 519 9.14 12.91 23.07
CA ASP A 519 8.75 11.58 23.53
C ASP A 519 8.01 10.85 22.39
N PHE A 520 8.73 9.93 21.73
CA PHE A 520 8.24 9.23 20.56
C PHE A 520 8.23 7.71 20.80
N ASP A 521 7.05 7.12 20.93
CA ASP A 521 6.89 5.66 20.91
C ASP A 521 6.86 5.14 19.47
N ILE A 522 7.95 4.46 19.09
CA ILE A 522 8.09 3.84 17.77
C ILE A 522 7.06 2.71 17.51
N ASN A 523 6.44 2.17 18.57
CA ASN A 523 5.46 1.09 18.50
C ASN A 523 4.00 1.57 18.59
N GLU A 524 3.79 2.87 18.81
CA GLU A 524 2.47 3.47 18.72
C GLU A 524 2.05 3.60 17.25
N VAL A 525 0.83 3.16 16.95
CA VAL A 525 0.26 3.20 15.60
C VAL A 525 -1.05 3.99 15.64
N PRO A 526 -1.04 5.27 15.21
CA PRO A 526 -2.28 6.03 15.02
C PRO A 526 -3.22 5.30 14.05
N GLY A 527 -4.51 5.24 14.37
CA GLY A 527 -5.53 4.46 13.64
C GLY A 527 -5.79 3.09 14.26
N TRP A 528 -4.91 2.56 15.11
CA TRP A 528 -5.08 1.25 15.73
C TRP A 528 -5.46 1.38 17.20
N VAL A 529 -6.77 1.41 17.46
CA VAL A 529 -7.33 1.37 18.82
C VAL A 529 -7.09 -0.02 19.40
N LYS A 530 -6.07 -0.13 20.25
CA LYS A 530 -5.78 -1.31 21.07
C LYS A 530 -6.73 -1.30 22.27
N GLY A 531 -7.32 -2.45 22.59
CA GLY A 531 -8.24 -2.64 23.71
C GLY A 531 -7.60 -3.42 24.83
#